data_AF-A0A6G9GZS6-F1
#
_entry.id   AF-A0A6G9GZS6-F1
#
_cell.length_a   1.000
_cell.length_b   1.000
_cell.length_c   1.000
_cell.angle_alpha   90.00
_cell.angle_beta   90.00
_cell.angle_gamma   90.00
#
_symmetry.space_group_name_H-M   'P 1'
#
loop_
_entity.id
_entity.type
_entity.pdbx_description
1 polymer ?
#
loop_
_entity_poly.entity_id
_entity_poly.type
_entity_poly.pdbx_seq_one_letter_code
_entity_poly.pdbx_strand_id
1 'polypeptide(L)'
;MNLDGTPHPTDDHSLTFRFPRHPRSVPRARDALRACAGLTGDTAAVAALLLSELVTNALRHGSPPGRQIAVTLHRAEGLLRLEVEDAGDRLPRPRTAEPDLDDECGRGLALVAALADDWGVAPRRGPGKCVWVSLKVTDEPQDKGDAPLT
;
A
#
# COMPACT_ATOMS: atom_id res chain seq x y z
N MET A 1 -7.41 -41.61 1.35
CA MET A 1 -6.99 -40.55 2.29
C MET A 1 -6.29 -39.51 1.42
N ASN A 2 -6.99 -38.45 1.05
CA ASN A 2 -6.54 -37.53 0.01
C ASN A 2 -5.54 -36.55 0.60
N LEU A 3 -4.37 -36.42 -0.02
CA LEU A 3 -3.38 -35.37 0.25
C LEU A 3 -2.89 -34.84 -1.10
N ASP A 4 -3.77 -34.13 -1.79
CA ASP A 4 -3.39 -33.35 -2.98
C ASP A 4 -2.61 -32.12 -2.50
N GLY A 5 -1.32 -32.33 -2.23
CA GLY A 5 -0.35 -31.26 -2.00
C GLY A 5 0.01 -30.57 -3.31
N THR A 6 -0.96 -29.98 -4.00
CA THR A 6 -0.66 -29.03 -5.07
C THR A 6 -0.02 -27.81 -4.42
N PRO A 7 1.25 -27.47 -4.74
CA PRO A 7 1.80 -26.20 -4.34
C PRO A 7 0.87 -25.13 -4.91
N HIS A 8 0.21 -24.37 -4.04
CA HIS A 8 -0.40 -23.13 -4.48
C HIS A 8 0.76 -22.32 -5.07
N PRO A 9 0.67 -21.84 -6.32
CA PRO A 9 1.67 -20.93 -6.84
C PRO A 9 1.79 -19.82 -5.79
N THR A 10 2.94 -19.74 -5.14
CA THR A 10 3.27 -18.60 -4.29
C THR A 10 3.24 -17.43 -5.24
N ASP A 11 2.17 -16.66 -5.16
CA ASP A 11 1.87 -15.54 -6.05
C ASP A 11 2.84 -14.41 -5.69
N ASP A 12 4.14 -14.64 -5.90
CA ASP A 12 5.24 -13.72 -5.64
C ASP A 12 5.36 -12.80 -6.84
N HIS A 13 4.71 -11.64 -6.73
CA HIS A 13 4.73 -10.63 -7.77
C HIS A 13 5.04 -9.26 -7.18
N SER A 14 6.04 -8.64 -7.80
CA SER A 14 6.49 -7.29 -7.48
C SER A 14 6.30 -6.36 -8.68
N LEU A 15 5.56 -5.27 -8.47
CA LEU A 15 5.30 -4.25 -9.49
C LEU A 15 5.68 -2.89 -8.94
N THR A 16 6.49 -2.13 -9.69
CA THR A 16 6.92 -0.79 -9.29
C THR A 16 6.44 0.26 -10.28
N PHE A 17 5.77 1.29 -9.76
CA PHE A 17 5.31 2.46 -10.49
C PHE A 17 6.06 3.70 -10.05
N ARG A 18 6.32 4.63 -10.98
CA ARG A 18 6.94 5.92 -10.65
C ARG A 18 6.02 7.06 -11.02
N PHE A 19 5.79 7.94 -10.06
CA PHE A 19 4.90 9.07 -10.22
C PHE A 19 5.64 10.40 -10.02
N PRO A 20 5.31 11.44 -10.79
CA PRO A 20 5.82 12.78 -10.53
C PRO A 20 5.29 13.30 -9.18
N ARG A 21 5.98 14.28 -8.60
CA ARG A 21 5.50 14.99 -7.41
C ARG A 21 4.35 15.94 -7.77
N HIS A 22 3.15 15.38 -7.92
CA HIS A 22 1.95 16.11 -8.31
C HIS A 22 0.70 15.51 -7.62
N PRO A 23 -0.29 16.31 -7.19
CA PRO A 23 -1.49 15.78 -6.50
C PRO A 23 -2.25 14.70 -7.28
N ARG A 24 -2.27 14.79 -8.63
CA ARG A 24 -2.86 13.75 -9.51
C ARG A 24 -2.16 12.39 -9.43
N SER A 25 -1.00 12.29 -8.79
CA SER A 25 -0.31 11.02 -8.57
C SER A 25 -1.02 10.14 -7.53
N VAL A 26 -1.77 10.72 -6.58
CA VAL A 26 -2.53 9.96 -5.59
C VAL A 26 -3.63 9.09 -6.24
N PRO A 27 -4.58 9.64 -7.03
CA PRO A 27 -5.58 8.82 -7.69
C PRO A 27 -4.95 7.82 -8.68
N ARG A 28 -3.88 8.21 -9.40
CA ARG A 28 -3.17 7.29 -10.31
C ARG A 28 -2.53 6.10 -9.59
N ALA A 29 -1.97 6.31 -8.40
CA ALA A 29 -1.42 5.23 -7.59
C ALA A 29 -2.53 4.26 -7.12
N ARG A 30 -3.70 4.77 -6.72
CA ARG A 30 -4.86 3.93 -6.42
C ARG A 30 -5.34 3.13 -7.62
N ASP A 31 -5.40 3.76 -8.79
CA ASP A 31 -5.88 3.08 -10.00
C ASP A 31 -4.90 1.97 -10.43
N ALA A 32 -3.59 2.21 -10.31
CA ALA A 32 -2.57 1.18 -10.51
C ALA A 32 -2.71 0.01 -9.52
N LEU A 33 -2.95 0.31 -8.23
CA LEU A 33 -3.22 -0.71 -7.21
C LEU A 33 -4.43 -1.57 -7.57
N ARG A 34 -5.56 -0.94 -7.92
CA ARG A 34 -6.80 -1.65 -8.28
C ARG A 34 -6.63 -2.52 -9.52
N ALA A 35 -5.86 -2.05 -10.50
CA ALA A 35 -5.62 -2.77 -11.74
C ALA A 35 -4.71 -4.00 -11.55
N CYS A 36 -3.80 -3.97 -10.57
CA CYS A 36 -2.69 -4.92 -10.52
C CYS A 36 -2.67 -5.82 -9.27
N ALA A 37 -3.30 -5.42 -8.16
CA ALA A 37 -3.16 -6.14 -6.89
C ALA A 37 -4.10 -7.34 -6.73
N GLY A 38 -5.06 -7.53 -7.65
CA GLY A 38 -6.03 -8.64 -7.59
C GLY A 38 -6.94 -8.63 -6.37
N LEU A 39 -7.05 -7.49 -5.68
CA LEU A 39 -7.82 -7.36 -4.44
C LEU A 39 -9.31 -7.13 -4.72
N THR A 40 -10.15 -7.62 -3.82
CA THR A 40 -11.59 -7.40 -3.81
C THR A 40 -12.08 -6.95 -2.43
N GLY A 41 -13.34 -6.51 -2.35
CA GLY A 41 -14.02 -6.18 -1.09
C GLY A 41 -13.32 -5.12 -0.24
N ASP A 42 -13.41 -5.29 1.07
CA ASP A 42 -12.89 -4.35 2.06
C ASP A 42 -11.36 -4.24 2.01
N THR A 43 -10.65 -5.35 1.72
CA THR A 43 -9.19 -5.36 1.58
C THR A 43 -8.74 -4.42 0.46
N ALA A 44 -9.45 -4.39 -0.67
CA ALA A 44 -9.16 -3.46 -1.77
C ALA A 44 -9.38 -1.99 -1.35
N ALA A 45 -10.44 -1.72 -0.59
CA ALA A 45 -10.76 -0.38 -0.11
C ALA A 45 -9.70 0.11 0.90
N VAL A 46 -9.33 -0.73 1.87
CA VAL A 46 -8.30 -0.44 2.88
C VAL A 46 -6.95 -0.23 2.23
N ALA A 47 -6.52 -1.11 1.33
CA ALA A 47 -5.25 -0.97 0.61
C ALA A 47 -5.17 0.34 -0.18
N ALA A 48 -6.25 0.73 -0.87
CA ALA A 48 -6.31 1.97 -1.63
C ALA A 48 -6.27 3.23 -0.74
N LEU A 49 -6.89 3.16 0.45
CA LEU A 49 -6.83 4.22 1.45
C LEU A 49 -5.41 4.36 1.99
N LEU A 50 -4.79 3.28 2.46
CA LEU A 50 -3.42 3.27 2.97
C LEU A 50 -2.42 3.79 1.94
N LEU A 51 -2.52 3.34 0.69
CA LEU A 51 -1.66 3.83 -0.39
C LEU A 51 -1.85 5.33 -0.62
N SER A 52 -3.09 5.83 -0.54
CA SER A 52 -3.36 7.26 -0.70
C SER A 52 -2.68 8.08 0.38
N GLU A 53 -2.74 7.62 1.63
CA GLU A 53 -2.10 8.29 2.76
C GLU A 53 -0.57 8.29 2.62
N LEU A 54 0.04 7.15 2.27
CA LEU A 54 1.48 7.06 2.06
C LEU A 54 1.96 7.98 0.92
N VAL A 55 1.30 7.96 -0.23
CA VAL A 55 1.66 8.82 -1.37
C VAL A 55 1.41 10.29 -1.04
N THR A 56 0.33 10.62 -0.33
CA THR A 56 0.06 11.99 0.11
C THR A 56 1.14 12.50 1.06
N ASN A 57 1.57 11.68 2.03
CA ASN A 57 2.68 12.00 2.92
C ASN A 57 3.99 12.21 2.15
N ALA A 58 4.31 11.34 1.19
CA ALA A 58 5.48 11.48 0.35
C ALA A 58 5.44 12.77 -0.52
N LEU A 59 4.27 13.16 -1.02
CA LEU A 59 4.09 14.40 -1.79
C LEU A 59 4.24 15.67 -0.93
N ARG A 60 3.59 15.66 0.25
CA ARG A 60 3.56 16.80 1.20
C ARG A 60 4.89 16.98 1.92
N HIS A 61 5.61 15.91 2.22
CA HIS A 61 6.75 15.95 3.16
C HIS A 61 8.05 15.32 2.63
N GLY A 62 7.98 14.55 1.54
CA GLY A 62 9.08 13.73 1.06
C GLY A 62 9.92 14.37 -0.03
N SER A 63 9.40 14.48 -1.25
CA SER A 63 10.28 14.79 -2.40
C SER A 63 10.55 16.30 -2.59
N PRO A 64 11.82 16.72 -2.77
CA PRO A 64 12.14 18.02 -3.36
C PRO A 64 11.52 18.17 -4.77
N PRO A 65 11.30 19.39 -5.28
CA PRO A 65 10.88 19.61 -6.66
C PRO A 65 11.75 18.83 -7.66
N GLY A 66 11.13 18.21 -8.67
CA GLY A 66 11.83 17.44 -9.71
C GLY A 66 12.18 15.99 -9.35
N ARG A 67 11.89 15.51 -8.14
CA ARG A 67 12.04 14.10 -7.77
C ARG A 67 10.71 13.32 -7.85
N GLN A 68 10.80 12.07 -8.28
CA GLN A 68 9.66 11.15 -8.37
C GLN A 68 9.43 10.43 -7.04
N ILE A 69 8.22 9.89 -6.89
CA ILE A 69 7.86 8.92 -5.85
C ILE A 69 7.78 7.56 -6.54
N ALA A 70 8.41 6.54 -5.95
CA ALA A 70 8.23 5.16 -6.40
C ALA A 70 7.23 4.46 -5.48
N VAL A 71 6.32 3.70 -6.08
CA VAL A 71 5.33 2.88 -5.39
C VAL A 71 5.58 1.44 -5.80
N THR A 72 5.89 0.57 -4.85
CA THR A 72 6.10 -0.86 -5.10
C THR A 72 5.03 -1.67 -4.41
N LEU A 73 4.41 -2.58 -5.16
CA LEU A 73 3.41 -3.52 -4.71
C LEU A 73 4.11 -4.87 -4.72
N HIS A 74 4.20 -5.51 -3.56
CA HIS A 74 4.80 -6.82 -3.41
C HIS A 74 3.78 -7.74 -2.76
N ARG A 75 3.26 -8.70 -3.51
CA ARG A 75 2.37 -9.73 -2.96
C ARG A 75 3.16 -11.03 -2.91
N ALA A 76 3.12 -11.70 -1.77
CA ALA A 76 3.69 -13.03 -1.57
C ALA A 76 3.02 -13.69 -0.37
N GLU A 77 2.76 -14.99 -0.44
CA GLU A 77 2.29 -15.81 0.69
C GLU A 77 1.06 -15.25 1.42
N GLY A 78 0.08 -14.70 0.67
CA GLY A 78 -1.13 -14.11 1.26
C GLY A 78 -0.90 -12.78 1.97
N LEU A 79 0.24 -12.13 1.74
CA LEU A 79 0.56 -10.79 2.26
C LEU A 79 0.74 -9.82 1.10
N LEU A 80 0.10 -8.67 1.17
CA LEU A 80 0.36 -7.53 0.29
C LEU A 80 1.17 -6.49 1.04
N ARG A 81 2.35 -6.17 0.53
CA ARG A 81 3.20 -5.08 1.00
C ARG A 81 3.17 -3.94 0.00
N LEU A 82 2.85 -2.75 0.49
CA LEU A 82 2.85 -1.51 -0.27
C LEU A 82 3.98 -0.64 0.23
N GLU A 83 4.90 -0.29 -0.67
CA GLU A 83 6.07 0.51 -0.36
C GLU A 83 6.02 1.82 -1.14
N VAL A 84 6.32 2.92 -0.46
CA VAL A 84 6.40 4.25 -1.05
C VAL A 84 7.76 4.85 -0.74
N GLU A 85 8.57 4.99 -1.79
CA GLU A 85 9.88 5.63 -1.72
C GLU A 85 9.81 7.08 -2.17
N ASP A 86 10.42 7.97 -1.39
CA ASP A 86 10.62 9.37 -1.75
C ASP A 86 12.05 9.82 -1.42
N ALA A 87 12.46 10.96 -2.00
CA ALA A 87 13.82 11.47 -1.85
C ALA A 87 14.04 12.35 -0.59
N GLY A 88 13.06 12.41 0.32
CA GLY A 88 13.10 13.20 1.54
C GLY A 88 13.60 12.45 2.75
N ASP A 89 14.29 13.17 3.62
CA ASP A 89 14.83 12.71 4.90
C ASP A 89 13.81 12.82 6.06
N ARG A 90 12.73 13.61 5.89
CA ARG A 90 11.71 13.78 6.91
C ARG A 90 10.96 12.47 7.18
N LEU A 91 11.23 11.85 8.32
CA LEU A 91 10.53 10.65 8.77
C LEU A 91 9.06 10.98 9.09
N PRO A 92 8.10 10.11 8.68
CA PRO A 92 6.74 10.21 9.16
C PRO A 92 6.71 10.03 10.67
N ARG A 93 6.00 10.89 11.39
CA ARG A 93 5.79 10.77 12.84
C ARG A 93 4.29 10.67 13.12
N PRO A 94 3.81 9.64 13.83
CA PRO A 94 2.45 9.63 14.36
C PRO A 94 2.28 10.87 15.26
N ARG A 95 1.19 11.61 15.08
CA ARG A 95 0.81 12.69 15.99
C ARG A 95 -0.62 12.45 16.44
N THR A 96 -0.83 12.50 17.75
CA THR A 96 -2.18 12.61 18.33
C THR A 96 -2.75 13.96 17.91
N ALA A 97 -3.99 14.00 17.43
CA ALA A 97 -4.62 15.24 16.98
C ALA A 97 -4.68 16.24 18.15
N GLU A 98 -4.03 17.39 18.01
CA GLU A 98 -4.29 18.53 18.89
C GLU A 98 -5.47 19.33 18.32
N PRO A 99 -6.44 19.77 19.15
CA PRO A 99 -7.70 20.36 18.65
C PRO A 99 -7.56 21.69 17.92
N ASP A 100 -6.45 22.42 18.11
CA ASP A 100 -6.36 23.85 17.81
C ASP A 100 -5.57 24.20 16.54
N LEU A 101 -5.18 23.20 15.75
CA LEU A 101 -4.56 23.39 14.44
C LEU A 101 -5.39 22.62 13.41
N ASP A 102 -5.60 23.21 12.22
CA ASP A 102 -6.09 22.55 11.00
C ASP A 102 -5.10 21.45 10.53
N ASP A 103 -4.69 20.56 11.43
CA ASP A 103 -3.53 19.69 11.31
C ASP A 103 -3.99 18.34 10.77
N GLU A 104 -4.37 18.34 9.49
CA GLU A 104 -4.52 17.11 8.70
C GLU A 104 -3.23 16.27 8.69
N CYS A 105 -2.08 16.88 8.99
CA CYS A 105 -0.75 16.27 8.88
C CYS A 105 -0.46 15.15 9.90
N GLY A 106 -1.35 14.88 10.87
CA GLY A 106 -1.20 13.79 11.84
C GLY A 106 -2.14 12.59 11.64
N ARG A 107 -3.28 12.79 10.98
CA ARG A 107 -4.35 11.77 10.88
C ARG A 107 -3.98 10.62 9.94
N GLY A 108 -3.26 10.93 8.85
CA GLY A 108 -2.90 9.93 7.84
C GLY A 108 -2.05 8.77 8.41
N LEU A 109 -1.10 9.06 9.29
CA LEU A 109 -0.29 8.01 9.96
C LEU A 109 -1.06 7.27 11.05
N ALA A 110 -1.99 7.93 11.74
CA ALA A 110 -2.87 7.25 12.67
C ALA A 110 -3.80 6.25 11.95
N LEU A 111 -4.31 6.61 10.77
CA LEU A 111 -5.07 5.69 9.92
C LEU A 111 -4.21 4.51 9.45
N VAL A 112 -2.96 4.77 9.05
CA VAL A 112 -2.01 3.72 8.70
C VAL A 112 -1.79 2.75 9.86
N ALA A 113 -1.51 3.27 11.05
CA ALA A 113 -1.28 2.46 12.24
C ALA A 113 -2.53 1.68 12.69
N ALA A 114 -3.73 2.19 12.41
CA ALA A 114 -4.98 1.55 12.80
C ALA A 114 -5.45 0.45 11.83
N LEU A 115 -5.11 0.57 10.54
CA LEU A 115 -5.67 -0.30 9.49
C LEU A 115 -4.66 -1.28 8.88
N ALA A 116 -3.35 -1.02 8.99
CA ALA A 116 -2.33 -1.94 8.50
C ALA A 116 -2.11 -3.10 9.49
N ASP A 117 -1.81 -4.30 8.99
CA ASP A 117 -1.35 -5.41 9.85
C ASP A 117 0.04 -5.13 10.42
N ASP A 118 0.89 -4.47 9.63
CA ASP A 118 2.20 -3.97 10.05
C ASP A 118 2.59 -2.78 9.18
N TRP A 119 3.45 -1.91 9.69
CA TRP A 119 3.97 -0.76 8.95
C TRP A 119 5.29 -0.27 9.51
N GLY A 120 6.07 0.42 8.67
CA GLY A 120 7.32 0.98 9.13
C GLY A 120 7.98 1.91 8.14
N VAL A 121 9.20 2.30 8.49
CA VAL A 121 10.06 3.16 7.68
C VAL A 121 11.43 2.51 7.59
N ALA A 122 11.96 2.41 6.38
CA ALA A 122 13.30 1.92 6.10
C ALA A 122 14.08 2.96 5.28
N PRO A 123 15.41 3.01 5.38
CA PRO A 123 16.21 3.71 4.38
C PRO A 123 16.02 3.05 3.01
N ARG A 124 15.93 3.86 1.95
CA ARG A 124 15.92 3.32 0.58
C ARG A 124 17.33 3.26 0.01
N ARG A 125 17.53 2.60 -1.14
CA ARG A 125 18.83 2.65 -1.84
C ARG A 125 19.10 4.06 -2.36
N GLY A 126 20.06 4.74 -1.73
CA GLY A 126 20.38 6.16 -2.00
C GLY A 126 19.58 7.12 -1.10
N PRO A 127 19.60 8.43 -1.40
CA PRO A 127 19.00 9.43 -0.51
C PRO A 127 17.48 9.30 -0.46
N GLY A 128 16.93 9.35 0.75
CA GLY A 128 15.50 9.34 1.04
C GLY A 128 15.09 8.19 1.95
N LYS A 129 13.80 7.86 1.91
CA LYS A 129 13.19 6.82 2.75
C LYS A 129 12.20 5.97 1.96
N CYS A 130 11.90 4.81 2.50
CA CYS A 130 10.81 3.92 2.11
C CYS A 130 9.85 3.83 3.29
N VAL A 131 8.61 4.26 3.10
CA VAL A 131 7.51 4.01 4.05
C VAL A 131 6.71 2.84 3.51
N TRP A 132 6.43 1.85 4.34
CA TRP A 132 5.76 0.64 3.91
C TRP A 132 4.63 0.25 4.86
N VAL A 133 3.63 -0.43 4.31
CA VAL A 133 2.54 -1.08 5.05
C VAL A 133 2.39 -2.50 4.52
N SER A 134 1.89 -3.40 5.36
CA SER A 134 1.47 -4.74 4.95
C SER A 134 0.04 -5.04 5.36
N LEU A 135 -0.66 -5.78 4.51
CA LEU A 135 -2.01 -6.28 4.73
C LEU A 135 -2.05 -7.77 4.43
N LYS A 136 -2.73 -8.54 5.28
CA LYS A 136 -3.13 -9.91 4.96
C LYS A 136 -4.19 -9.86 3.86
N VAL A 137 -3.96 -10.63 2.81
CA VAL A 137 -4.90 -10.84 1.71
C VAL A 137 -5.50 -12.21 1.92
N THR A 138 -6.74 -12.25 2.39
CA THR A 138 -7.56 -13.46 2.29
C THR A 138 -7.94 -13.64 0.84
N ASP A 139 -7.22 -14.51 0.13
CA ASP A 139 -7.80 -15.20 -1.03
C ASP A 139 -8.91 -16.08 -0.46
N GLU A 140 -10.13 -15.57 -0.36
CA GLU A 140 -11.25 -16.50 -0.35
C GLU A 140 -11.26 -17.14 -1.75
N PRO A 141 -11.11 -18.48 -1.85
CA PRO A 141 -11.29 -19.15 -3.13
C PRO A 141 -12.70 -18.77 -3.59
N GLN A 142 -12.79 -18.16 -4.76
CA GLN A 142 -14.07 -17.94 -5.39
C GLN A 142 -14.59 -19.33 -5.75
N ASP A 143 -15.36 -19.93 -4.85
CA ASP A 143 -16.22 -21.07 -5.17
C ASP A 143 -17.25 -20.54 -6.17
N LYS A 144 -16.86 -20.55 -7.46
CA LYS A 144 -17.80 -20.55 -8.55
C LYS A 144 -18.56 -21.85 -8.38
N GLY A 145 -19.62 -21.79 -7.59
CA GLY A 145 -20.53 -22.91 -7.37
C GLY A 145 -20.79 -23.57 -8.70
N ASP A 146 -20.36 -24.83 -8.78
CA ASP A 146 -20.73 -25.74 -9.84
C ASP A 146 -22.26 -25.82 -9.79
N ALA A 147 -22.91 -25.09 -10.69
CA ALA A 147 -24.35 -25.18 -10.83
C ALA A 147 -24.65 -26.63 -11.21
N PRO A 148 -25.50 -27.37 -10.47
CA PRO A 148 -25.84 -28.71 -10.87
C PRO A 148 -26.48 -28.62 -12.27
N LEU A 149 -25.92 -29.37 -13.22
CA LEU A 149 -26.62 -29.67 -14.46
C LEU A 149 -27.96 -30.31 -14.07
N THR A 150 -29.06 -29.64 -14.39
CA THR A 150 -30.40 -30.23 -14.44
C THR A 150 -31.09 -29.75 -15.70
#